data_AF-A0A6G4VJ23-F1
#
_entry.id   AF-A0A6G4VJ23-F1
#
_cell.length_a   1.000
_cell.length_b   1.000
_cell.length_c   1.000
_cell.angle_alpha   90.00
_cell.angle_beta   90.00
_cell.angle_gamma   90.00
#
_symmetry.space_group_name_H-M   'P 1'
#
loop_
_entity.id
_entity.type
_entity.pdbx_description
1 polymer ?
#
loop_
_entity_poly.entity_id
_entity_poly.type
_entity_poly.pdbx_seq_one_letter_code
_entity_poly.pdbx_strand_id
1 'polypeptide(L)'
;MAEVAGDPKSLPTRIARSYVRRMNLSGGNDSFVALLRAVAAEEETAKRLFAAMQEDSVEIYRHIRTGPKLEERVASVGAYLIGVTFSRFIFRSGPRASMSDEELTRHLVPNLRSPPD
;
A
#
# COMPACT_ATOMS: atom_id res chain seq x y z
N MET A 1 -1.66 -8.36 10.44
CA MET A 1 -2.48 -8.21 11.67
C MET A 1 -1.90 -7.27 12.72
N ALA A 2 -0.59 -7.26 13.01
CA ALA A 2 -0.03 -6.43 14.10
C ALA A 2 -0.22 -4.90 13.93
N GLU A 3 -0.30 -4.36 12.71
CA GLU A 3 -0.43 -2.91 12.46
C GLU A 3 -1.82 -2.36 12.71
N VAL A 4 -2.82 -3.23 12.77
CA VAL A 4 -4.24 -2.87 12.89
C VAL A 4 -4.62 -2.76 14.36
N ALA A 5 -3.93 -3.52 15.22
CA ALA A 5 -4.01 -3.38 16.66
C ALA A 5 -3.35 -2.07 17.14
N GLY A 6 -4.03 -1.33 18.02
CA GLY A 6 -3.54 -0.09 18.63
C GLY A 6 -4.27 1.17 18.15
N ASP A 7 -3.92 2.33 18.71
CA ASP A 7 -4.61 3.62 18.52
C ASP A 7 -4.87 3.94 17.03
N PRO A 8 -6.14 4.11 16.60
CA PRO A 8 -6.49 4.51 15.23
C PRO A 8 -5.75 5.76 14.73
N LYS A 9 -5.38 6.71 15.61
CA LYS A 9 -4.65 7.92 15.20
C LYS A 9 -3.23 7.63 14.71
N SER A 10 -2.63 6.54 15.18
CA SER A 10 -1.29 6.11 14.76
C SER A 10 -1.31 5.10 13.61
N LEU A 11 -2.49 4.61 13.20
CA LEU A 11 -2.65 3.63 12.13
C LEU A 11 -1.96 4.03 10.81
N PRO A 12 -2.10 5.27 10.29
CA PRO A 12 -1.39 5.67 9.05
C PRO A 12 0.13 5.51 9.16
N THR A 13 0.70 5.84 10.32
CA THR A 13 2.14 5.69 10.60
C THR A 13 2.55 4.22 10.66
N ARG A 14 1.75 3.36 11.28
CA ARG A 14 2.03 1.92 11.36
C ARG A 14 1.99 1.27 9.98
N ILE A 15 0.97 1.59 9.18
CA ILE A 15 0.85 1.12 7.79
C ILE A 15 2.05 1.58 6.95
N ALA A 16 2.39 2.88 6.99
CA ALA A 16 3.51 3.42 6.24
C ALA A 16 4.83 2.70 6.57
N ARG A 17 5.13 2.56 7.87
CA ARG A 17 6.36 1.89 8.34
C ARG A 17 6.40 0.43 7.91
N SER A 18 5.29 -0.27 8.02
CA SER A 18 5.28 -1.68 7.68
C SER A 18 5.32 -1.94 6.19
N TYR A 19 4.65 -1.11 5.39
CA TYR A 19 4.79 -1.12 3.94
C TYR A 19 6.26 -0.96 3.52
N VAL A 20 6.94 0.08 4.02
CA VAL A 20 8.35 0.33 3.70
C VAL A 20 9.24 -0.84 4.16
N ARG A 21 9.06 -1.30 5.40
CA ARG A 21 9.80 -2.45 5.95
C ARG A 21 9.60 -3.70 5.09
N ARG A 22 8.34 -4.04 4.76
CA ARG A 22 7.99 -5.21 3.96
C ARG A 22 8.64 -5.15 2.58
N MET A 23 8.57 -4.01 1.91
CA MET A 23 9.16 -3.84 0.58
C MET A 23 10.68 -3.99 0.60
N ASN A 24 11.35 -3.46 1.63
CA ASN A 24 12.80 -3.58 1.75
C ASN A 24 13.26 -5.00 2.11
N LEU A 25 12.50 -5.72 2.95
CA LEU A 25 12.81 -7.11 3.31
C LEU A 25 12.50 -8.10 2.18
N SER A 26 11.42 -7.86 1.45
CA SER A 26 10.99 -8.74 0.35
C SER A 26 11.79 -8.49 -0.93
N GLY A 27 12.43 -7.31 -1.04
CA GLY A 27 13.12 -6.89 -2.26
C GLY A 27 12.18 -6.93 -3.47
N GLY A 28 12.68 -7.42 -4.60
CA GLY A 28 11.88 -7.58 -5.83
C GLY A 28 10.84 -8.71 -5.80
N ASN A 29 10.67 -9.41 -4.67
CA ASN A 29 9.77 -10.57 -4.53
C ASN A 29 8.46 -10.23 -3.79
N ASP A 30 8.20 -8.95 -3.48
CA ASP A 30 6.92 -8.53 -2.92
C ASP A 30 5.76 -8.75 -3.92
N SER A 31 4.59 -9.16 -3.43
CA SER A 31 3.41 -9.43 -4.26
C SER A 31 2.97 -8.24 -5.10
N PHE A 32 3.16 -6.99 -4.65
CA PHE A 32 2.89 -5.80 -5.48
C PHE A 32 3.91 -5.67 -6.62
N VAL A 33 5.17 -6.03 -6.40
CA VAL A 33 6.19 -6.01 -7.45
C VAL A 33 5.90 -7.11 -8.48
N ALA A 34 5.54 -8.31 -8.01
CA ALA A 34 5.15 -9.43 -8.88
C ALA A 34 3.91 -9.08 -9.71
N LEU A 35 2.88 -8.53 -9.07
CA LEU A 35 1.67 -8.02 -9.73
C LEU A 35 2.02 -7.06 -10.87
N LEU A 36 2.77 -6.00 -10.57
CA LEU A 36 3.07 -4.94 -11.54
C LEU A 36 3.94 -5.42 -12.70
N ARG A 37 4.81 -6.41 -12.49
CA ARG A 37 5.57 -7.05 -13.59
C ARG A 37 4.68 -7.93 -14.46
N ALA A 38 3.69 -8.59 -13.87
CA ALA A 38 2.78 -9.48 -14.58
C ALA A 38 1.76 -8.73 -15.43
N VAL A 39 1.38 -7.49 -15.09
CA VAL A 39 0.35 -6.72 -15.82
C VAL A 39 0.59 -6.66 -17.33
N ALA A 40 1.85 -6.56 -17.78
CA ALA A 40 2.17 -6.44 -19.21
C ALA A 40 2.10 -7.76 -19.99
N ALA A 41 2.21 -8.91 -19.32
CA ALA A 41 2.31 -10.23 -19.96
C ALA A 41 1.12 -11.15 -19.67
N GLU A 42 0.50 -10.99 -18.50
CA GLU A 42 -0.50 -11.89 -17.93
C GLU A 42 -1.59 -11.06 -17.23
N GLU A 43 -2.23 -10.16 -17.99
CA GLU A 43 -3.18 -9.17 -17.47
C GLU A 43 -4.27 -9.80 -16.59
N GLU A 44 -4.82 -10.94 -17.00
CA GLU A 44 -5.94 -11.57 -16.30
C GLU A 44 -5.51 -12.22 -14.97
N THR A 45 -4.30 -12.75 -14.92
CA THR A 45 -3.68 -13.22 -13.68
C THR A 45 -3.40 -12.04 -12.74
N ALA A 46 -2.93 -10.92 -13.28
CA ALA A 46 -2.71 -9.70 -12.52
C ALA A 46 -4.02 -9.13 -11.94
N LYS A 47 -5.11 -9.11 -12.71
CA LYS A 47 -6.44 -8.70 -12.20
C LYS A 47 -6.90 -9.54 -11.03
N ARG A 48 -6.77 -10.87 -11.12
CA ARG A 48 -7.16 -11.79 -10.02
C ARG A 48 -6.34 -11.56 -8.76
N LEU A 49 -5.02 -11.41 -8.90
CA LEU A 49 -4.14 -11.12 -7.77
C LEU A 49 -4.48 -9.76 -7.14
N PHE A 50 -4.73 -8.73 -7.96
CA PHE A 50 -5.12 -7.42 -7.46
C PHE A 50 -6.46 -7.44 -6.71
N ALA A 51 -7.45 -8.16 -7.23
CA ALA A 51 -8.75 -8.33 -6.57
C ALA A 51 -8.61 -9.03 -5.22
N ALA A 52 -7.87 -10.13 -5.14
CA ALA A 52 -7.61 -10.84 -3.88
C ALA A 52 -6.93 -9.93 -2.84
N MET A 53 -5.91 -9.16 -3.27
CA MET A 53 -5.22 -8.20 -2.39
C MET A 53 -6.15 -7.08 -1.89
N GLN A 54 -7.10 -6.62 -2.71
CA GLN A 54 -8.10 -5.64 -2.30
C GLN A 54 -9.10 -6.23 -1.30
N GLU A 55 -9.60 -7.44 -1.55
CA GLU A 55 -10.56 -8.12 -0.68
C GLU A 55 -9.98 -8.34 0.72
N ASP A 56 -8.78 -8.90 0.81
CA ASP A 56 -8.04 -9.07 2.07
C ASP A 56 -7.86 -7.73 2.80
N SER A 57 -7.51 -6.67 2.06
CA SER A 57 -7.33 -5.34 2.63
C SER A 57 -8.64 -4.78 3.18
N VAL A 58 -9.74 -4.91 2.44
CA VAL A 58 -11.06 -4.43 2.89
C VAL A 58 -11.48 -5.17 4.17
N GLU A 59 -11.32 -6.50 4.23
CA GLU A 59 -11.63 -7.29 5.42
C GLU A 59 -10.86 -6.78 6.65
N ILE A 60 -9.56 -6.55 6.48
CA ILE A 60 -8.70 -6.00 7.54
C ILE A 60 -9.20 -4.62 8.00
N TYR A 61 -9.53 -3.73 7.06
CA TYR A 61 -9.99 -2.38 7.39
C TYR A 61 -11.39 -2.33 8.01
N ARG A 62 -12.28 -3.29 7.70
CA ARG A 62 -13.62 -3.39 8.32
C ARG A 62 -13.54 -3.54 9.84
N HIS A 63 -12.48 -4.14 10.37
CA HIS A 63 -12.23 -4.29 11.81
C HIS A 63 -11.87 -2.96 12.51
N ILE A 64 -11.49 -1.93 11.75
CA ILE A 64 -11.02 -0.63 12.27
C ILE A 64 -12.07 0.45 12.06
N ARG A 65 -12.73 0.43 10.90
CA ARG A 65 -13.69 1.46 10.50
C ARG A 65 -14.80 0.85 9.67
N THR A 66 -16.03 1.11 10.06
CA THR A 66 -17.23 0.89 9.26
C THR A 66 -17.67 2.21 8.63
N GLY A 67 -18.07 2.19 7.36
CA GLY A 67 -18.62 3.37 6.68
C GLY A 67 -18.86 3.13 5.19
N PRO A 68 -19.77 3.91 4.57
CA PRO A 68 -20.24 3.66 3.20
C PRO A 68 -19.15 3.80 2.13
N LYS A 69 -18.05 4.50 2.44
CA LYS A 69 -16.92 4.75 1.52
C LYS A 69 -15.68 3.92 1.85
N LEU A 70 -15.81 2.81 2.58
CA LEU A 70 -14.66 2.01 3.00
C LEU A 70 -13.93 1.40 1.80
N GLU A 71 -14.67 0.82 0.86
CA GLU A 71 -14.12 0.13 -0.31
C GLU A 71 -13.43 1.13 -1.26
N GLU A 72 -14.08 2.25 -1.56
CA GLU A 72 -13.49 3.36 -2.34
C GLU A 72 -12.19 3.88 -1.70
N ARG A 73 -12.14 3.95 -0.37
CA ARG A 73 -10.95 4.36 0.37
C ARG A 73 -9.83 3.33 0.24
N VAL A 74 -10.13 2.04 0.44
CA VAL A 74 -9.13 0.97 0.31
C VAL A 74 -8.59 0.93 -1.12
N ALA A 75 -9.44 1.10 -2.12
CA ALA A 75 -9.04 1.20 -3.52
C ALA A 75 -8.10 2.39 -3.76
N SER A 76 -8.42 3.57 -3.19
CA SER A 76 -7.60 4.78 -3.31
C SER A 76 -6.21 4.62 -2.67
N VAL A 77 -6.16 4.04 -1.47
CA VAL A 77 -4.90 3.72 -0.78
C VAL A 77 -4.08 2.70 -1.57
N GLY A 78 -4.73 1.66 -2.10
CA GLY A 78 -4.10 0.65 -2.96
C GLY A 78 -3.46 1.27 -4.20
N ALA A 79 -4.19 2.13 -4.92
CA ALA A 79 -3.70 2.83 -6.10
C ALA A 79 -2.48 3.72 -5.78
N TYR A 80 -2.53 4.44 -4.66
CA TYR A 80 -1.40 5.25 -4.20
C TYR A 80 -0.14 4.40 -3.93
N LEU A 81 -0.30 3.30 -3.18
CA LEU A 81 0.82 2.40 -2.86
C LEU A 81 1.37 1.70 -4.10
N ILE A 82 0.53 1.41 -5.10
CA ILE A 82 0.99 0.92 -6.42
C ILE A 82 1.91 1.94 -7.10
N GLY A 83 1.53 3.22 -7.16
CA GLY A 83 2.36 4.26 -7.76
C GLY A 83 3.70 4.44 -7.02
N VAL A 84 3.67 4.35 -5.69
CA VAL A 84 4.89 4.34 -4.87
C VAL A 84 5.74 3.10 -5.18
N THR A 85 5.12 1.93 -5.29
CA THR A 85 5.82 0.68 -5.60
C THR A 85 6.53 0.76 -6.94
N PHE A 86 5.78 1.19 -7.96
CA PHE A 86 6.29 1.35 -9.31
C PHE A 86 7.47 2.32 -9.34
N SER A 87 7.31 3.54 -8.82
CA SER A 87 8.35 4.57 -8.87
C SER A 87 9.62 4.20 -8.09
N ARG A 88 9.49 3.63 -6.88
CA ARG A 88 10.63 3.35 -6.00
C ARG A 88 11.30 2.01 -6.27
N PHE A 89 10.54 0.93 -6.44
CA PHE A 89 11.10 -0.43 -6.41
C PHE A 89 11.26 -1.04 -7.81
N ILE A 90 10.43 -0.63 -8.77
CA ILE A 90 10.45 -1.14 -10.15
C ILE A 90 11.23 -0.21 -11.07
N PHE A 91 10.71 1.01 -11.29
CA PHE A 91 11.30 2.00 -12.19
C PHE A 91 12.55 2.65 -11.60
N ARG A 92 12.64 2.72 -10.26
CA ARG A 92 13.81 3.19 -9.48
C ARG A 92 14.32 4.56 -9.94
N SER A 93 13.40 5.47 -10.22
CA SER A 93 13.71 6.82 -10.69
C SER A 93 12.84 7.88 -10.04
N GLY A 94 13.35 9.12 -10.03
CA GLY A 94 12.72 10.28 -9.43
C GLY A 94 12.89 10.39 -7.91
N PRO A 95 12.32 11.43 -7.29
CA PRO A 95 12.59 11.79 -5.89
C PRO A 95 12.27 10.67 -4.89
N ARG A 96 11.21 9.89 -5.16
CA ARG A 96 10.77 8.79 -4.28
C ARG A 96 11.74 7.61 -4.25
N ALA A 97 12.53 7.41 -5.31
CA ALA A 97 13.55 6.35 -5.34
C ALA A 97 14.75 6.71 -4.46
N SER A 98 15.11 8.00 -4.39
CA SER A 98 16.28 8.49 -3.66
C SER A 98 16.04 8.79 -2.18
N MET A 99 14.77 8.86 -1.73
CA MET A 99 14.45 9.07 -0.33
C MET A 99 14.99 7.94 0.55
N SER A 100 15.47 8.27 1.75
CA SER A 100 15.60 7.29 2.82
C SER A 100 14.24 6.68 3.18
N ASP A 101 14.26 5.53 3.85
CA ASP A 101 13.03 4.87 4.30
C ASP A 101 12.21 5.72 5.27
N GLU A 102 12.89 6.51 6.10
CA GLU A 102 12.26 7.43 7.05
C GLU A 102 11.61 8.64 6.35
N GLU A 103 12.27 9.19 5.33
CA GLU A 103 11.69 10.26 4.50
C GLU A 103 10.49 9.75 3.72
N LEU A 104 10.59 8.56 3.12
CA LEU A 104 9.46 7.96 2.43
C LEU A 104 8.30 7.73 3.41
N THR A 105 8.56 7.12 4.56
CA THR A 105 7.54 6.88 5.60
C THR A 105 6.84 8.19 5.98
N ARG A 106 7.60 9.25 6.26
CA ARG A 106 7.05 10.58 6.57
C ARG A 106 6.17 11.12 5.44
N HIS A 107 6.53 10.86 4.20
CA HIS A 107 5.79 11.29 3.01
C HIS A 107 4.52 10.46 2.74
N LEU A 108 4.51 9.18 3.10
CA LEU A 108 3.33 8.31 2.96
C LEU A 108 2.23 8.66 3.97
N VAL A 109 2.60 8.96 5.22
CA VAL A 109 1.65 9.14 6.33
C VAL A 109 0.50 10.11 6.03
N PRO A 110 0.71 11.32 5.49
CA PRO A 110 -0.39 12.23 5.16
C PRO A 110 -1.34 11.68 4.10
N ASN A 111 -0.83 10.91 3.12
CA ASN A 111 -1.62 10.31 2.05
C ASN A 111 -2.39 9.05 2.50
N LEU A 112 -2.01 8.48 3.65
CA LEU A 112 -2.72 7.39 4.30
C LEU A 112 -3.71 7.88 5.38
N ARG A 113 -3.61 9.15 5.78
CA ARG A 113 -4.64 9.82 6.59
C ARG A 113 -5.84 10.08 5.70
N SER A 114 -7.04 9.83 6.21
CA SER A 114 -8.25 10.34 5.56
C SER A 114 -8.23 11.88 5.60
N PRO A 115 -8.74 12.58 4.57
CA PRO A 115 -9.28 13.90 4.81
C PRO A 115 -10.42 13.79 5.85
N PRO A 116 -10.61 14.79 6.72
CA PRO A 116 -11.79 14.82 7.58
C PRO A 116 -13.05 14.79 6.71
N ASP A 117 -14.07 14.05 7.14
CA ASP A 117 -15.42 14.16 6.58
C ASP A 117 -15.96 15.59 6.78
#